data_AF-A0A956PQF1-F1
#
_entry.id   AF-A0A956PQF1-F1
#
_cell.length_a   1.000
_cell.length_b   1.000
_cell.length_c   1.000
_cell.angle_alpha   90.00
_cell.angle_beta   90.00
_cell.angle_gamma   90.00
#
_symmetry.space_group_name_H-M   'P 1'
#
loop_
_entity.id
_entity.type
_entity.pdbx_description
1 polymer ?
#
loop_
_entity_poly.entity_id
_entity_poly.type
_entity_poly.pdbx_seq_one_letter_code
_entity_poly.pdbx_strand_id
1 'polypeptide(L)'
;LAAASGCRGLLVGFETVSLESLAESAKKFNTHQSYEVVIKKLHDAGIAIMGTFVFGFDADNRDIFARVAEFAIRTKIDLPRYSVLTPFPGTPLFRKLESEGRILTKNWELYDGQHVVYRPAQMPPDELQRGVEWAWKETYSWANMARRLAGSRRMLLKSMAANLGYRFYGYNLDRFYSCGAEIIAA
;
A
#
# COMPACT_ATOMS: atom_id res chain seq x y z
N LEU A 1 -17.96 11.83 17.54
CA LEU A 1 -19.05 10.97 17.02
C LEU A 1 -18.58 9.54 16.79
N ALA A 2 -17.72 9.23 15.80
CA ALA A 2 -17.29 7.86 15.49
C ALA A 2 -16.86 7.02 16.72
N ALA A 3 -15.90 7.51 17.52
CA ALA A 3 -15.45 6.81 18.72
C ALA A 3 -16.56 6.64 19.78
N ALA A 4 -17.41 7.66 19.95
CA ALA A 4 -18.54 7.61 20.89
C ALA A 4 -19.62 6.60 20.46
N SER A 5 -19.78 6.40 19.15
CA SER A 5 -20.64 5.37 18.56
C SER A 5 -20.01 3.96 18.58
N GLY A 6 -18.86 3.77 19.22
CA GLY A 6 -18.20 2.47 19.36
C GLY A 6 -17.26 2.09 18.22
N CYS A 7 -16.97 2.98 17.27
CA CYS A 7 -15.98 2.72 16.23
C CYS A 7 -14.59 2.50 16.85
N ARG A 8 -13.94 1.39 16.48
CA ARG A 8 -12.61 0.99 16.99
C ARG A 8 -11.53 0.99 15.92
N GLY A 9 -11.89 1.00 14.64
CA GLY A 9 -10.93 1.05 13.55
C GLY A 9 -11.55 1.56 12.25
N LEU A 10 -10.71 2.16 11.41
CA LEU A 10 -11.06 2.67 10.09
C LEU A 10 -10.08 2.18 9.03
N LEU A 11 -10.59 1.89 7.84
CA LEU A 11 -9.79 1.76 6.63
C LEU A 11 -9.63 3.14 6.01
N VAL A 12 -8.40 3.57 5.79
CA VAL A 12 -8.07 4.87 5.19
C VAL A 12 -7.19 4.68 3.97
N GLY A 13 -7.68 5.17 2.82
CA GLY A 13 -6.93 5.25 1.57
C GLY A 13 -6.00 6.45 1.55
N PHE A 14 -4.74 6.24 1.94
CA PHE A 14 -3.68 7.25 1.82
C PHE A 14 -3.14 7.33 0.39
N GLU A 15 -3.24 6.21 -0.35
CA GLU A 15 -2.79 6.03 -1.74
C GLU A 15 -1.27 6.12 -1.88
N THR A 16 -0.67 7.27 -1.62
CA THR A 16 0.76 7.51 -1.77
C THR A 16 1.18 8.70 -0.89
N VAL A 17 2.48 8.78 -0.59
CA VAL A 17 3.10 9.92 0.12
C VAL A 17 3.79 10.89 -0.83
N SER A 18 3.77 10.60 -2.14
CA SER A 18 4.26 11.49 -3.18
C SER A 18 3.14 12.42 -3.64
N LEU A 19 3.37 13.74 -3.59
CA LEU A 19 2.39 14.73 -4.05
C LEU A 19 2.15 14.62 -5.56
N GLU A 20 3.18 14.27 -6.33
CA GLU A 20 3.11 14.08 -7.78
C GLU A 20 2.22 12.87 -8.11
N SER A 21 2.49 11.73 -7.46
CA SER A 21 1.68 10.50 -7.61
C SER A 21 0.24 10.70 -7.11
N LEU A 22 0.04 11.51 -6.07
CA LEU A 22 -1.31 11.85 -5.59
C LEU A 22 -2.09 12.65 -6.64
N ALA A 23 -1.44 13.55 -7.38
CA ALA A 23 -2.07 14.30 -8.47
C ALA A 23 -2.54 13.36 -9.61
N GLU A 24 -1.79 12.28 -9.88
CA GLU A 24 -2.17 11.25 -10.85
C GLU A 24 -3.39 10.42 -10.40
N SER A 25 -3.56 10.22 -9.10
CA SER A 25 -4.67 9.41 -8.55
C SER A 25 -6.07 10.03 -8.76
N ALA A 26 -6.15 11.27 -9.25
CA ALA A 26 -7.36 12.08 -9.42
C ALA A 26 -8.23 12.26 -8.14
N LYS A 27 -7.77 11.80 -6.97
CA LYS A 27 -8.45 11.91 -5.67
C LYS A 27 -8.15 13.26 -5.01
N LYS A 28 -8.88 14.30 -5.43
CA LYS A 28 -8.66 15.69 -5.00
C LYS A 28 -8.95 15.96 -3.51
N PHE A 29 -9.63 15.05 -2.80
CA PHE A 29 -10.06 15.26 -1.41
C PHE A 29 -8.93 15.10 -0.37
N ASN A 30 -7.79 14.51 -0.73
CA ASN A 30 -6.66 14.27 0.17
C ASN A 30 -5.72 15.48 0.35
N THR A 31 -6.15 16.69 -0.05
CA THR A 31 -5.27 17.87 -0.17
C THR A 31 -5.41 18.91 0.95
N HIS A 32 -6.41 18.81 1.83
CA HIS A 32 -6.77 19.90 2.74
C HIS A 32 -6.18 19.79 4.17
N GLN A 33 -5.71 18.62 4.61
CA GLN A 33 -5.04 18.42 5.90
C GLN A 33 -3.90 17.43 5.76
N SER A 34 -2.80 17.65 6.48
CA SER A 34 -1.70 16.68 6.56
C SER A 34 -2.23 15.36 7.13
N TYR A 35 -1.85 14.25 6.50
CA TYR A 35 -2.22 12.92 6.95
C TYR A 35 -1.80 12.66 8.39
N GLU A 36 -0.65 13.19 8.83
CA GLU A 36 -0.18 13.04 10.21
C GLU A 36 -1.18 13.64 11.22
N VAL A 37 -1.82 14.77 10.89
CA VAL A 37 -2.82 15.38 11.76
C VAL A 37 -4.07 14.50 11.87
N VAL A 38 -4.52 13.92 10.76
CA VAL A 38 -5.68 13.02 10.72
C VAL A 38 -5.38 11.74 11.51
N ILE A 39 -4.22 11.13 11.26
CA ILE A 39 -3.75 9.93 11.96
C ILE A 39 -3.71 10.17 13.47
N LYS A 40 -3.09 11.28 13.89
CA LYS A 40 -3.01 11.64 15.32
C LYS A 40 -4.39 11.78 15.94
N LYS A 41 -5.32 12.48 15.30
CA LYS A 41 -6.70 12.65 15.81
C LYS A 41 -7.43 11.32 15.99
N LEU A 42 -7.25 10.38 15.06
CA LEU A 42 -7.84 9.04 15.14
C LEU A 42 -7.24 8.24 16.29
N HIS A 43 -5.91 8.25 16.43
CA HIS A 43 -5.22 7.60 17.54
C HIS A 43 -5.58 8.20 18.90
N ASP A 44 -5.65 9.53 19.01
CA ASP A 44 -6.09 10.23 20.23
C ASP A 44 -7.53 9.84 20.63
N ALA A 45 -8.40 9.59 19.64
CA ALA A 45 -9.76 9.07 19.86
C ALA A 45 -9.80 7.56 20.18
N GLY A 46 -8.66 6.86 20.09
CA GLY A 46 -8.56 5.41 20.28
C GLY A 46 -9.12 4.58 19.14
N ILE A 47 -9.07 5.12 17.91
CA ILE A 47 -9.46 4.45 16.67
C ILE A 47 -8.19 3.96 15.95
N ALA A 48 -8.09 2.65 15.70
CA ALA A 48 -7.02 2.05 14.92
C ALA A 48 -7.15 2.34 13.42
N ILE A 49 -6.04 2.33 12.69
CA ILE A 49 -6.01 2.65 11.26
C ILE A 49 -5.46 1.47 10.47
N MET A 50 -6.27 0.99 9.52
CA MET A 50 -5.80 0.19 8.41
C MET A 50 -5.51 1.14 7.23
N GLY A 51 -4.23 1.46 7.03
CA GLY A 51 -3.79 2.39 6.00
C GLY A 51 -3.47 1.65 4.70
N THR A 52 -4.13 2.01 3.60
CA THR A 52 -3.88 1.40 2.29
C THR A 52 -3.06 2.33 1.39
N PHE A 53 -2.03 1.78 0.77
CA PHE A 53 -1.10 2.45 -0.12
C PHE A 53 -0.96 1.68 -1.43
N VAL A 54 -0.72 2.41 -2.51
CA VAL A 54 -0.62 1.92 -3.88
C VAL A 54 0.72 2.36 -4.44
N PHE A 55 1.45 1.43 -5.06
CA PHE A 55 2.73 1.68 -5.73
C PHE A 55 2.61 1.49 -7.25
N GLY A 56 3.38 2.28 -8.01
CA GLY A 56 3.48 2.16 -9.46
C GLY A 56 2.83 3.31 -10.23
N PHE A 57 2.63 4.46 -9.60
CA PHE A 57 2.31 5.68 -10.36
C PHE A 57 3.48 6.06 -11.28
N ASP A 58 3.23 6.85 -12.33
CA ASP A 58 4.29 7.20 -13.29
C ASP A 58 5.38 8.09 -12.64
N ALA A 59 5.02 8.89 -11.64
CA ALA A 59 5.95 9.67 -10.82
C ALA A 59 6.67 8.85 -9.73
N ASP A 60 6.30 7.60 -9.50
CA ASP A 60 6.96 6.77 -8.49
C ASP A 60 8.36 6.38 -8.96
N ASN A 61 9.38 6.89 -8.27
CA ASN A 61 10.77 6.47 -8.45
C ASN A 61 11.15 5.37 -7.43
N ARG A 62 12.38 4.85 -7.53
CA ARG A 62 12.87 3.73 -6.70
C ARG A 62 12.85 3.99 -5.18
N ASP A 63 12.87 5.24 -4.74
CA ASP A 63 12.82 5.62 -3.32
C ASP A 63 11.42 5.50 -2.69
N ILE A 64 10.37 5.35 -3.51
CA ILE A 64 8.98 5.43 -3.06
C ILE A 64 8.65 4.37 -2.00
N PHE A 65 9.21 3.18 -2.16
CA PHE A 65 8.97 2.04 -1.27
C PHE A 65 9.42 2.38 0.15
N ALA A 66 10.63 2.92 0.27
CA ALA A 66 11.21 3.32 1.54
C ALA A 66 10.39 4.46 2.16
N ARG A 67 10.07 5.50 1.38
CA ARG A 67 9.29 6.65 1.86
C ARG A 67 7.92 6.26 2.40
N VAL A 68 7.20 5.40 1.69
CA VAL A 68 5.87 4.93 2.12
C VAL A 68 5.98 4.03 3.36
N ALA A 69 6.95 3.11 3.39
CA ALA A 69 7.21 2.24 4.54
C ALA A 69 7.57 3.06 5.79
N GLU A 70 8.51 3.99 5.67
CA GLU A 70 8.93 4.92 6.73
C GLU A 70 7.76 5.78 7.22
N PHE A 71 6.93 6.30 6.30
CA PHE A 71 5.73 7.04 6.65
C PHE A 71 4.79 6.19 7.52
N ALA A 72 4.46 4.97 7.09
CA ALA A 72 3.58 4.07 7.83
C ALA A 72 4.14 3.72 9.21
N ILE A 73 5.47 3.53 9.32
CA ILE A 73 6.16 3.24 10.58
C ILE A 73 6.14 4.45 11.51
N ARG A 74 6.60 5.61 11.03
CA ARG A 74 6.72 6.86 11.79
C ARG A 74 5.37 7.35 12.30
N THR A 75 4.33 7.23 11.47
CA THR A 75 2.96 7.64 11.81
C THR A 75 2.17 6.56 12.56
N LYS A 76 2.79 5.40 12.83
CA LYS A 76 2.22 4.32 13.64
C LYS A 76 0.91 3.75 13.09
N ILE A 77 0.83 3.59 11.76
CA ILE A 77 -0.30 2.91 11.13
C ILE A 77 -0.41 1.49 11.72
N ASP A 78 -1.57 1.14 12.26
CA ASP A 78 -1.79 -0.11 12.97
C ASP A 78 -1.65 -1.33 12.05
N LEU A 79 -2.22 -1.21 10.84
CA LEU A 79 -2.25 -2.25 9.81
C LEU A 79 -2.02 -1.63 8.41
N PRO A 80 -0.76 -1.41 7.99
CA PRO A 80 -0.48 -0.92 6.65
C PRO A 80 -0.65 -2.02 5.60
N ARG A 81 -1.29 -1.70 4.48
CA ARG A 81 -1.48 -2.62 3.34
C ARG A 81 -0.96 -1.94 2.07
N TYR A 82 -0.23 -2.70 1.27
CA TYR A 82 0.33 -2.25 0.00
C TYR A 82 -0.25 -3.05 -1.15
N SER A 83 -0.52 -2.36 -2.26
CA SER A 83 -0.94 -2.96 -3.53
C SER A 83 -0.18 -2.34 -4.70
N VAL A 84 -0.11 -3.09 -5.80
CA VAL A 84 0.31 -2.59 -7.11
C VAL A 84 -0.83 -1.76 -7.72
N LEU A 85 -0.50 -0.66 -8.38
CA LEU A 85 -1.44 0.09 -9.20
C LEU A 85 -1.90 -0.79 -10.38
N THR A 86 -3.10 -1.34 -10.31
CA THR A 86 -3.61 -2.27 -11.32
C THR A 86 -4.50 -1.56 -12.35
N PRO A 87 -4.17 -1.60 -13.65
CA PRO A 87 -4.99 -1.00 -14.70
C PRO A 87 -6.19 -1.89 -15.04
N PHE A 88 -7.27 -1.85 -14.25
CA PHE A 88 -8.45 -2.67 -14.55
C PHE A 88 -9.10 -2.33 -15.91
N PRO A 89 -9.59 -3.33 -16.67
CA PRO A 89 -10.27 -3.10 -17.94
C PRO A 89 -11.37 -2.05 -17.84
N GLY A 90 -11.41 -1.14 -18.83
CA GLY A 90 -12.40 -0.06 -18.86
C GLY A 90 -12.09 1.14 -17.97
N THR A 91 -11.03 1.11 -17.15
CA THR A 91 -10.57 2.30 -16.41
C THR A 91 -9.82 3.29 -17.31
N PRO A 92 -9.78 4.59 -16.96
CA PRO A 92 -8.91 5.56 -17.65
C PRO A 92 -7.44 5.15 -17.65
N LEU A 93 -6.96 4.57 -16.54
CA LEU A 93 -5.59 4.09 -16.42
C LEU A 93 -5.29 2.97 -17.43
N PHE A 94 -6.19 1.99 -17.56
CA PHE A 94 -6.02 0.92 -18.56
C PHE A 94 -5.96 1.47 -19.98
N ARG A 95 -6.89 2.35 -20.37
CA ARG A 95 -6.89 2.97 -21.70
C ARG A 95 -5.59 3.73 -21.99
N LYS A 96 -5.10 4.49 -21.00
CA LYS A 96 -3.83 5.21 -21.10
C LYS A 96 -2.67 4.23 -21.35
N LEU A 97 -2.46 3.28 -20.45
CA LEU A 97 -1.33 2.35 -20.55
C LEU A 97 -1.42 1.41 -21.77
N GLU A 98 -2.63 1.06 -22.21
CA GLU A 98 -2.84 0.31 -23.45
C GLU A 98 -2.45 1.13 -24.67
N SER A 99 -2.85 2.40 -24.75
CA SER A 99 -2.46 3.31 -25.83
C SER A 99 -0.95 3.59 -25.89
N GLU A 100 -0.28 3.52 -24.74
CA GLU A 100 1.18 3.68 -24.61
C GLU A 100 1.94 2.37 -24.88
N GLY A 101 1.25 1.25 -25.14
CA GLY A 101 1.90 -0.06 -25.34
C GLY A 101 2.60 -0.60 -24.09
N ARG A 102 2.12 -0.21 -22.90
CA ARG A 102 2.73 -0.56 -21.60
C ARG A 102 2.05 -1.74 -20.90
N ILE A 103 0.93 -2.26 -21.39
CA ILE A 103 0.30 -3.47 -20.83
C ILE A 103 1.15 -4.70 -21.18
N LEU A 104 1.60 -5.46 -20.18
CA LEU A 104 2.42 -6.65 -20.36
C LEU A 104 1.59 -7.90 -20.65
N THR A 105 0.40 -7.98 -20.07
CA THR A 105 -0.49 -9.15 -20.20
C THR A 105 -1.95 -8.74 -20.04
N LYS A 106 -2.85 -9.47 -20.70
CA LYS A 106 -4.31 -9.40 -20.51
C LYS A 106 -4.87 -10.64 -19.82
N ASN A 107 -4.01 -11.45 -19.17
CA ASN A 107 -4.50 -12.48 -18.27
C ASN A 107 -5.13 -11.81 -17.04
N TRP A 108 -6.46 -11.78 -17.01
CA TRP A 108 -7.24 -11.09 -15.98
C TRP A 108 -7.09 -11.70 -14.59
N GLU A 109 -6.62 -12.94 -14.47
CA GLU A 109 -6.32 -13.58 -13.18
C GLU A 109 -5.21 -12.84 -12.41
N LEU A 110 -4.35 -12.12 -13.12
CA LEU A 110 -3.24 -11.35 -12.55
C LEU A 110 -3.63 -9.90 -12.19
N TYR A 111 -4.86 -9.49 -12.47
CA TYR A 111 -5.34 -8.14 -12.16
C TYR A 111 -5.94 -8.13 -10.74
N ASP A 112 -5.11 -8.39 -9.74
CA ASP A 112 -5.53 -8.63 -8.35
C ASP A 112 -4.99 -7.60 -7.34
N GLY A 113 -4.30 -6.57 -7.82
CA GLY A 113 -3.64 -5.59 -6.96
C GLY A 113 -2.30 -6.06 -6.38
N GLN A 114 -1.80 -7.22 -6.78
CA GLN A 114 -0.57 -7.82 -6.25
C GLN A 114 0.46 -8.10 -7.34
N HIS A 115 0.02 -8.39 -8.57
CA HIS A 115 0.91 -8.58 -9.71
C HIS A 115 1.10 -7.32 -10.55
N VAL A 116 2.33 -7.11 -10.99
CA VAL A 116 2.67 -6.10 -11.99
C VAL A 116 2.32 -6.62 -13.39
N VAL A 117 1.31 -6.01 -14.01
CA VAL A 117 0.79 -6.39 -15.36
C VAL A 117 1.04 -5.33 -16.43
N TYR A 118 1.86 -4.32 -16.12
CA TYR A 118 2.22 -3.22 -17.02
C TYR A 118 3.67 -2.79 -16.76
N ARG A 119 4.26 -2.05 -17.70
CA ARG A 119 5.61 -1.46 -17.58
C ARG A 119 5.54 -0.12 -16.85
N PRO A 120 6.12 0.05 -15.64
CA PRO A 120 6.19 1.35 -14.95
C PRO A 120 7.09 2.34 -15.72
N ALA A 121 6.94 3.64 -15.47
CA ALA A 121 7.64 4.68 -16.24
C ALA A 121 9.10 4.87 -15.79
N GLN A 122 9.36 4.72 -14.48
CA GLN A 122 10.64 5.07 -13.86
C GLN A 122 11.42 3.85 -13.32
N MET A 123 10.88 2.64 -13.50
CA MET A 123 11.54 1.40 -13.07
C MET A 123 11.08 0.20 -13.89
N PRO A 124 11.92 -0.85 -13.99
CA PRO A 124 11.52 -2.14 -14.52
C PRO A 124 10.33 -2.78 -13.75
N PRO A 125 9.49 -3.61 -14.41
CA PRO A 125 8.36 -4.29 -13.77
C PRO A 125 8.76 -5.17 -12.57
N ASP A 126 9.89 -5.87 -12.68
CA ASP A 126 10.43 -6.74 -11.62
C ASP A 126 10.87 -5.91 -10.40
N GLU A 127 11.36 -4.71 -10.63
CA GLU A 127 11.75 -3.79 -9.57
C GLU A 127 10.53 -3.28 -8.80
N LEU A 128 9.43 -2.94 -9.50
CA LEU A 128 8.17 -2.60 -8.84
C LEU A 128 7.65 -3.77 -8.00
N GLN A 129 7.63 -4.99 -8.55
CA GLN A 129 7.16 -6.17 -7.84
C GLN A 129 7.97 -6.40 -6.55
N ARG A 130 9.31 -6.42 -6.65
CA ARG A 130 10.20 -6.60 -5.49
C ARG A 130 10.11 -5.45 -4.49
N GLY A 131 9.93 -4.22 -4.95
CA GLY A 131 9.77 -3.05 -4.08
C GLY A 131 8.51 -3.12 -3.21
N VAL A 132 7.39 -3.57 -3.79
CA VAL A 132 6.15 -3.81 -3.04
C VAL A 132 6.35 -4.90 -1.99
N GLU A 133 7.00 -6.02 -2.34
CA GLU A 133 7.31 -7.07 -1.38
C GLU A 133 8.24 -6.61 -0.27
N TRP A 134 9.24 -5.82 -0.60
CA TRP A 134 10.16 -5.22 0.36
C TRP A 134 9.40 -4.34 1.35
N ALA A 135 8.47 -3.49 0.89
CA ALA A 135 7.68 -2.62 1.77
C ALA A 135 6.83 -3.41 2.78
N TRP A 136 6.24 -4.53 2.35
CA TRP A 136 5.57 -5.49 3.24
C TRP A 136 6.54 -6.06 4.29
N LYS A 137 7.67 -6.63 3.87
CA LYS A 137 8.65 -7.25 4.77
C LYS A 137 9.24 -6.26 5.76
N GLU A 138 9.56 -5.04 5.31
CA GLU A 138 10.10 -3.96 6.12
C GLU A 138 9.11 -3.53 7.20
N THR A 139 7.87 -3.19 6.82
CA THR A 139 6.88 -2.68 7.78
C THR A 139 6.32 -3.71 8.73
N TYR A 140 6.40 -4.99 8.38
CA TYR A 140 6.07 -6.14 9.24
C TYR A 140 7.30 -6.83 9.84
N SER A 141 8.48 -6.21 9.80
CA SER A 141 9.62 -6.64 10.61
C SER A 141 9.29 -6.54 12.11
N TRP A 142 9.87 -7.40 12.95
CA TRP A 142 9.59 -7.39 14.39
C TRP A 142 9.79 -6.02 15.04
N ALA A 143 10.88 -5.34 14.70
CA ALA A 143 11.20 -4.01 15.21
C ALA A 143 10.17 -2.96 14.75
N ASN A 144 9.78 -2.98 13.48
CA ASN A 144 8.84 -2.00 12.94
C ASN A 144 7.39 -2.26 13.39
N MET A 145 6.99 -3.51 13.57
CA MET A 145 5.72 -3.85 14.23
C MET A 145 5.69 -3.29 15.65
N ALA A 146 6.75 -3.48 16.45
CA ALA A 146 6.82 -2.92 17.80
C ALA A 146 6.74 -1.39 17.81
N ARG A 147 7.47 -0.71 16.91
CA ARG A 147 7.43 0.75 16.74
C ARG A 147 6.02 1.25 16.39
N ARG A 148 5.33 0.59 15.46
CA ARG A 148 3.95 0.95 15.06
C ARG A 148 2.97 0.70 16.20
N LEU A 149 3.01 -0.49 16.80
CA LEU A 149 2.06 -0.88 17.85
C LEU A 149 2.23 -0.10 19.16
N ALA A 150 3.36 0.56 19.38
CA ALA A 150 3.53 1.51 20.49
C ALA A 150 2.54 2.69 20.46
N GLY A 151 1.87 2.95 19.32
CA GLY A 151 0.78 3.93 19.18
C GLY A 151 -0.61 3.38 19.51
N SER A 152 -0.81 2.05 19.42
CA SER A 152 -2.13 1.41 19.44
C SER A 152 -2.52 0.85 20.80
N ARG A 153 -2.62 1.71 21.82
CA ARG A 153 -2.75 1.26 23.22
C ARG A 153 -4.06 0.55 23.57
N ARG A 154 -5.14 0.76 22.80
CA ARG A 154 -6.49 0.23 23.11
C ARG A 154 -6.82 -1.12 22.49
N MET A 155 -6.04 -1.62 21.53
CA MET A 155 -6.33 -2.85 20.79
C MET A 155 -5.14 -3.81 20.70
N LEU A 156 -4.12 -3.64 21.56
CA LEU A 156 -2.82 -4.32 21.50
C LEU A 156 -2.89 -5.81 21.14
N LEU A 157 -3.69 -6.63 21.83
CA LEU A 157 -3.78 -8.07 21.54
C LEU A 157 -4.36 -8.38 20.15
N LYS A 158 -5.43 -7.68 19.75
CA LYS A 158 -6.06 -7.84 18.43
C LYS A 158 -5.13 -7.32 17.33
N SER A 159 -4.51 -6.17 17.56
CA SER A 159 -3.53 -5.57 16.65
C SER A 159 -2.30 -6.48 16.50
N MET A 160 -1.81 -7.10 17.58
CA MET A 160 -0.70 -8.04 17.54
C MET A 160 -1.05 -9.29 16.72
N ALA A 161 -2.19 -9.93 16.99
CA ALA A 161 -2.64 -11.10 16.23
C ALA A 161 -2.78 -10.79 14.73
N ALA A 162 -3.39 -9.65 14.38
CA ALA A 162 -3.49 -9.20 13.00
C ALA A 162 -2.12 -8.92 12.37
N ASN A 163 -1.20 -8.29 13.10
CA ASN A 163 0.15 -8.01 12.61
C ASN A 163 0.98 -9.29 12.40
N LEU A 164 0.80 -10.32 13.23
CA LEU A 164 1.41 -11.64 13.02
C LEU A 164 0.86 -12.31 11.75
N GLY A 165 -0.45 -12.23 11.51
CA GLY A 165 -1.06 -12.72 10.28
C GLY A 165 -0.53 -12.00 9.03
N TYR A 166 -0.45 -10.67 9.08
CA TYR A 166 0.10 -9.89 7.98
C TYR A 166 1.61 -10.04 7.81
N ARG A 167 2.36 -10.32 8.88
CA ARG A 167 3.76 -10.72 8.77
C ARG A 167 3.89 -12.07 8.06
N PHE A 168 3.09 -13.05 8.44
CA PHE A 168 3.07 -14.34 7.74
C PHE A 168 2.77 -14.14 6.25
N TYR A 169 1.75 -13.35 5.92
CA TYR A 169 1.43 -12.97 4.55
C TYR A 169 2.61 -12.27 3.85
N GLY A 170 3.18 -11.22 4.45
CA GLY A 170 4.31 -10.44 3.94
C GLY A 170 5.59 -11.24 3.67
N TYR A 171 5.83 -12.31 4.44
CA TYR A 171 7.00 -13.17 4.30
C TYR A 171 6.76 -14.44 3.47
N ASN A 172 5.51 -14.73 3.11
CA ASN A 172 5.12 -15.83 2.22
C ASN A 172 4.45 -15.30 0.96
N LEU A 173 4.74 -14.04 0.64
CA LEU A 173 4.15 -13.30 -0.47
C LEU A 173 4.31 -14.10 -1.78
N ASP A 174 5.52 -14.54 -2.04
CA ASP A 174 5.90 -15.41 -3.15
C ASP A 174 4.97 -16.63 -3.32
N ARG A 175 4.46 -17.24 -2.25
CA ARG A 175 3.54 -18.41 -2.34
C ARG A 175 2.15 -18.07 -2.86
N PHE A 176 1.75 -16.81 -2.79
CA PHE A 176 0.43 -16.36 -3.19
C PHE A 176 0.44 -15.69 -4.57
N TYR A 177 1.62 -15.35 -5.13
CA TYR A 177 1.77 -14.64 -6.43
C TYR A 177 2.74 -15.31 -7.42
N SER A 178 3.31 -16.47 -7.09
CA SER A 178 4.31 -17.14 -7.95
C SER A 178 3.78 -17.65 -9.29
N CYS A 179 2.50 -17.42 -9.62
CA CYS A 179 1.94 -17.79 -10.92
C CYS A 179 2.33 -16.82 -12.08
N GLY A 180 3.10 -15.75 -11.82
CA GLY A 180 3.42 -14.72 -12.82
C GLY A 180 4.90 -14.45 -13.12
N ALA A 181 5.84 -15.17 -12.51
CA ALA A 181 7.28 -14.89 -12.65
C ALA A 181 7.78 -14.96 -14.11
N GLU A 182 7.10 -15.75 -14.96
CA GLU A 182 7.41 -15.91 -16.38
C GLU A 182 7.08 -14.66 -17.21
N ILE A 183 6.14 -13.81 -16.76
CA ILE A 183 5.67 -12.62 -17.50
C ILE A 183 6.66 -11.44 -17.36
N ILE A 184 7.43 -11.44 -16.28
CA ILE A 184 8.40 -10.39 -15.97
C ILE A 184 9.78 -10.69 -16.58
N ALA A 185 10.03 -11.95 -16.96
CA ALA A 185 11.32 -12.42 -17.48
C ALA A 185 11.46 -12.34 -19.02
N ALA A 186 10.46 -11.80 -19.73
CA ALA A 186 10.44 -11.61 -21.18
C ALA A 186 10.53 -10.13 -21.56
#